data_AF-A0A2E6Q6Q3-F1
#
_entry.id   AF-A0A2E6Q6Q3-F1
#
_cell.length_a   1.000
_cell.length_b   1.000
_cell.length_c   1.000
_cell.angle_alpha   90.00
_cell.angle_beta   90.00
_cell.angle_gamma   90.00
#
_symmetry.space_group_name_H-M   'P 1'
#
loop_
_entity.id
_entity.type
_entity.pdbx_description
1 polymer ?
#
loop_
_entity_poly.entity_id
_entity_poly.type
_entity_poly.pdbx_seq_one_letter_code
_entity_poly.pdbx_strand_id
1 'polypeptide(L)'
;MAQKRERKHSYVVPCSSAFRDTVSALAEARGVNVADIARSVMLIVPNETIRACPDPGEPPPGDREDVVLKSGPSAGKPWRRKPRLQVRLPKGYDIADIRRALGLALAMDAGDVAVTLEDGRSPRARDRLREARSDMDRLRNALSLLAYQPVERGIETFADALYVLGFHPHSRPTQDDIKVRFRVLAQIYHPDAMLGDTDRMSQLNDAIAFLRRRVA
;
A
#
# COMPACT_ATOMS: atom_id res chain seq x y z
N MET A 1 -13.30 1.38 42.66
CA MET A 1 -14.48 1.94 41.96
C MET A 1 -15.10 0.83 41.11
N ALA A 2 -16.36 0.48 41.36
CA ALA A 2 -17.03 -0.62 40.66
C ALA A 2 -17.25 -0.25 39.19
N GLN A 3 -16.60 -0.98 38.28
CA GLN A 3 -16.77 -0.80 36.84
C GLN A 3 -18.21 -1.16 36.46
N LYS A 4 -19.00 -0.15 36.11
CA LYS A 4 -20.40 -0.29 35.68
C LYS A 4 -20.42 -1.26 34.50
N ARG A 5 -20.90 -2.50 34.69
CA ARG A 5 -21.00 -3.51 33.63
C ARG A 5 -21.81 -2.92 32.47
N GLU A 6 -21.11 -2.57 31.38
CA GLU A 6 -21.78 -2.10 30.17
C GLU A 6 -22.73 -3.20 29.67
N ARG A 7 -23.97 -2.81 29.46
CA ARG A 7 -25.05 -3.73 29.09
C ARG A 7 -24.80 -4.18 27.64
N LYS A 8 -24.45 -5.47 27.46
CA LYS A 8 -24.32 -6.10 26.14
C LYS A 8 -25.60 -5.87 25.34
N HIS A 9 -25.47 -5.36 24.12
CA HIS A 9 -26.55 -5.15 23.16
C HIS A 9 -26.51 -6.25 22.10
N SER A 10 -27.70 -6.70 21.69
CA SER A 10 -27.84 -7.72 20.66
C SER A 10 -28.07 -7.03 19.32
N TYR A 11 -27.05 -7.04 18.48
CA TYR A 11 -27.11 -6.55 17.11
C TYR A 11 -27.69 -7.62 16.19
N VAL A 12 -28.61 -7.21 15.33
CA VAL A 12 -29.05 -8.00 14.17
C VAL A 12 -28.32 -7.43 12.97
N VAL A 13 -27.46 -8.25 12.37
CA VAL A 13 -26.56 -7.85 11.28
C VAL A 13 -27.04 -8.52 9.99
N PRO A 14 -27.84 -7.85 9.14
CA PRO A 14 -28.25 -8.39 7.87
C PRO A 14 -27.03 -8.55 6.97
N CYS A 15 -26.84 -9.74 6.40
CA CYS A 15 -25.75 -10.06 5.48
C CYS A 15 -26.22 -11.14 4.50
N SER A 16 -25.47 -11.39 3.44
CA SER A 16 -25.78 -12.50 2.52
C SER A 16 -25.72 -13.86 3.24
N SER A 17 -26.45 -14.86 2.73
CA SER A 17 -26.41 -16.23 3.23
C SER A 17 -25.00 -16.79 3.15
N ALA A 18 -24.32 -16.60 2.02
CA ALA A 18 -22.94 -17.05 1.83
C ALA A 18 -22.01 -16.47 2.90
N PHE A 19 -22.07 -15.16 3.14
CA PHE A 19 -21.25 -14.53 4.18
C PHE A 19 -21.59 -15.04 5.59
N ARG A 20 -22.89 -15.15 5.91
CA ARG A 20 -23.36 -15.72 7.19
C ARG A 20 -22.78 -17.11 7.42
N ASP A 21 -22.82 -17.96 6.41
CA ASP A 21 -22.42 -19.37 6.50
C ASP A 21 -20.91 -19.49 6.65
N THR A 22 -20.12 -18.74 5.88
CA THR A 22 -18.66 -18.74 6.02
C THR A 22 -18.22 -18.23 7.40
N VAL A 23 -18.83 -17.14 7.90
CA VAL A 23 -18.52 -16.62 9.25
C VAL A 23 -18.93 -17.63 10.34
N SER A 24 -20.05 -18.32 10.17
CA SER A 24 -20.52 -19.32 11.13
C SER A 24 -19.60 -20.54 11.13
N ALA A 25 -19.16 -21.00 9.96
CA ALA A 25 -18.20 -22.08 9.81
C ALA A 25 -16.85 -21.73 10.43
N LEU A 26 -16.37 -20.48 10.25
CA LEU A 26 -15.16 -20.00 10.92
C LEU A 26 -15.32 -20.03 12.46
N ALA A 27 -16.47 -19.57 12.97
CA ALA A 27 -16.74 -19.59 14.41
C ALA A 27 -16.75 -21.02 14.97
N GLU A 28 -17.40 -21.94 14.27
CA GLU A 28 -17.43 -23.37 14.61
C GLU A 28 -16.04 -23.99 14.59
N ALA A 29 -15.27 -23.79 13.52
CA ALA A 29 -13.90 -24.30 13.38
C ALA A 29 -12.96 -23.80 14.48
N ARG A 30 -13.20 -22.57 14.99
CA ARG A 30 -12.43 -21.96 16.09
C ARG A 30 -13.01 -22.28 17.47
N GLY A 31 -14.12 -23.01 17.58
CA GLY A 31 -14.77 -23.33 18.85
C GLY A 31 -15.32 -22.12 19.60
N VAL A 32 -15.68 -21.05 18.89
CA VAL A 32 -16.18 -19.78 19.47
C VAL A 32 -17.51 -19.37 18.85
N ASN A 33 -18.15 -18.33 19.38
CA ASN A 33 -19.31 -17.73 18.71
C ASN A 33 -18.89 -16.56 17.81
N VAL A 34 -19.76 -16.21 16.86
CA VAL A 34 -19.55 -15.08 15.92
C VAL A 34 -19.30 -13.75 16.64
N ALA A 35 -19.91 -13.54 17.81
CA ALA A 35 -19.69 -12.33 18.59
C ALA A 35 -18.30 -12.23 19.20
N ASP A 36 -17.66 -13.35 19.50
CA ASP A 36 -16.28 -13.39 19.99
C ASP A 36 -15.29 -13.09 18.86
N ILE A 37 -15.55 -13.55 17.64
CA ILE A 37 -14.77 -13.16 16.46
C ILE A 37 -14.86 -11.65 16.23
N ALA A 38 -16.09 -11.12 16.10
CA ALA A 38 -16.30 -9.70 15.86
C ALA A 38 -15.65 -8.83 16.95
N ARG A 39 -15.81 -9.22 18.22
CA ARG A 39 -15.20 -8.51 19.35
C ARG A 39 -13.68 -8.54 19.29
N SER A 40 -13.09 -9.69 18.96
CA SER A 40 -11.63 -9.82 18.91
C SER A 40 -11.04 -8.90 17.84
N VAL A 41 -11.63 -8.87 16.65
CA VAL A 41 -11.21 -7.95 15.59
C VAL A 41 -11.38 -6.49 16.02
N MET A 42 -12.54 -6.12 16.57
CA MET A 42 -12.83 -4.76 17.01
C MET A 42 -11.97 -4.28 18.20
N LEU A 43 -11.35 -5.20 18.95
CA LEU A 43 -10.42 -4.87 20.04
C LEU A 43 -8.98 -4.72 19.55
N ILE A 44 -8.57 -5.54 18.58
CA ILE A 44 -7.19 -5.59 18.10
C ILE A 44 -6.94 -4.57 16.99
N VAL A 45 -7.93 -4.37 16.12
CA VAL A 45 -7.80 -3.56 14.91
C VAL A 45 -8.38 -2.16 15.16
N PRO A 46 -7.64 -1.08 14.85
CA PRO A 46 -8.17 0.28 14.96
C PRO A 46 -9.44 0.49 14.13
N ASN A 47 -10.41 1.23 14.69
CA ASN A 47 -11.70 1.51 14.03
C ASN A 47 -11.56 2.12 12.64
N GLU A 48 -10.57 3.00 12.44
CA GLU A 48 -10.26 3.60 11.15
C GLU A 48 -9.86 2.56 10.08
N THR A 49 -9.13 1.51 10.50
CA THR A 49 -8.72 0.43 9.62
C THR A 49 -9.92 -0.44 9.25
N ILE A 50 -10.79 -0.77 10.22
CA ILE A 50 -12.02 -1.52 9.98
C ILE A 50 -12.93 -0.78 8.98
N ARG A 51 -13.08 0.53 9.13
CA ARG A 51 -13.89 1.38 8.22
C ARG A 51 -13.32 1.49 6.82
N ALA A 52 -12.00 1.35 6.66
CA ALA A 52 -11.36 1.35 5.35
C ALA A 52 -11.54 0.02 4.58
N CYS A 53 -11.79 -1.10 5.29
CA CYS A 53 -12.06 -2.39 4.65
C CYS A 53 -13.40 -2.38 3.89
N PRO A 54 -13.52 -3.02 2.72
CA PRO A 54 -14.80 -3.14 2.02
C PRO A 54 -15.89 -3.76 2.90
N ASP A 55 -17.12 -3.22 2.86
CA ASP A 55 -18.27 -3.84 3.51
C ASP A 55 -18.80 -4.99 2.64
N PRO A 56 -18.88 -6.23 3.16
CA PRO A 56 -19.55 -7.35 2.47
C PRO A 56 -21.01 -7.07 2.09
N GLY A 57 -21.64 -6.10 2.76
CA GLY A 57 -22.93 -5.55 2.38
C GLY A 57 -24.15 -6.31 2.90
N GLU A 58 -25.32 -5.79 2.53
CA GLU A 58 -26.62 -6.42 2.81
C GLU A 58 -26.92 -7.58 1.86
N PRO A 59 -27.82 -8.51 2.25
CA PRO A 59 -28.25 -9.57 1.36
C PRO A 59 -28.94 -9.00 0.10
N PRO A 60 -28.66 -9.54 -1.09
CA PRO A 60 -29.31 -9.08 -2.32
C PRO A 60 -30.83 -9.35 -2.30
N PRO A 61 -31.62 -8.73 -3.21
CA PRO A 61 -33.08 -8.79 -3.18
C PRO A 61 -33.68 -10.21 -3.17
N GLY A 62 -33.00 -11.20 -3.76
CA GLY A 62 -33.45 -12.61 -3.80
C GLY A 62 -32.93 -13.49 -2.66
N ASP A 63 -31.95 -13.03 -1.88
CA ASP A 63 -31.33 -13.83 -0.83
C ASP A 63 -32.20 -13.81 0.43
N ARG A 64 -32.90 -14.91 0.69
CA ARG A 64 -33.89 -15.08 1.75
C ARG A 64 -33.75 -16.45 2.40
N GLU A 65 -33.73 -16.47 3.73
CA GLU A 65 -33.77 -17.68 4.53
C GLU A 65 -35.21 -17.99 4.97
N ASP A 66 -35.56 -19.27 4.93
CA ASP A 66 -36.84 -19.77 5.42
C ASP A 66 -36.68 -20.18 6.89
N VAL A 67 -37.47 -19.57 7.77
CA VAL A 67 -37.39 -19.81 9.22
C VAL A 67 -38.78 -20.11 9.75
N VAL A 68 -38.90 -21.21 10.49
CA VAL A 68 -40.14 -21.52 11.22
C VAL A 68 -40.26 -20.60 12.42
N LEU A 69 -41.34 -19.83 12.47
CA LEU A 69 -41.60 -18.94 13.60
C LEU A 69 -41.87 -19.76 14.86
N LYS A 70 -41.12 -19.52 15.93
CA LYS A 70 -41.28 -20.24 17.21
C LYS A 70 -42.39 -19.66 18.09
N SER A 71 -42.85 -18.43 17.83
CA SER A 71 -43.77 -17.69 18.71
C SER A 71 -44.62 -16.67 17.94
N GLY A 72 -45.75 -16.27 18.55
CA GLY A 72 -46.70 -15.29 18.00
C GLY A 72 -47.86 -15.92 17.22
N PRO A 73 -48.76 -15.10 16.63
CA PRO A 73 -49.96 -15.59 15.93
C PRO A 73 -49.67 -16.52 14.75
N SER A 74 -48.46 -16.44 14.21
CA SER A 74 -47.98 -17.26 13.08
C SER A 74 -46.96 -18.32 13.50
N ALA A 75 -46.92 -18.70 14.78
CA ALA A 75 -46.05 -19.77 15.25
C ALA A 75 -46.29 -21.08 14.47
N GLY A 76 -45.22 -21.80 14.16
CA GLY A 76 -45.24 -23.03 13.34
C GLY A 76 -45.27 -22.80 11.82
N LYS A 77 -45.50 -21.57 11.34
CA LYS A 77 -45.50 -21.26 9.90
C LYS A 77 -44.07 -20.94 9.40
N PRO A 78 -43.71 -21.37 8.17
CA PRO A 78 -42.47 -20.96 7.53
C PRO A 78 -42.55 -19.47 7.16
N TRP A 79 -41.48 -18.74 7.43
CA TRP A 79 -41.39 -17.31 7.15
C TRP A 79 -40.09 -16.99 6.42
N ARG A 80 -40.21 -16.32 5.26
CA ARG A 80 -39.05 -15.87 4.48
C ARG A 80 -38.53 -14.55 5.04
N ARG A 81 -37.26 -14.47 5.42
CA ARG A 81 -36.63 -13.23 5.90
C ARG A 81 -35.24 -13.03 5.32
N LYS A 82 -34.71 -11.82 5.46
CA LYS A 82 -33.30 -11.54 5.14
C LYS A 82 -32.38 -12.39 6.04
N PRO A 83 -31.37 -13.07 5.46
CA PRO A 83 -30.31 -13.71 6.24
C PRO A 83 -29.60 -12.68 7.12
N ARG A 84 -29.19 -13.13 8.30
CA ARG A 84 -28.62 -12.24 9.32
C ARG A 84 -27.81 -13.00 10.35
N LEU A 85 -26.81 -12.33 10.91
CA LEU A 85 -26.08 -12.76 12.10
C LEU A 85 -26.64 -12.06 13.34
N GLN A 86 -26.73 -12.79 14.46
CA GLN A 86 -27.02 -12.19 15.77
C GLN A 86 -25.75 -12.10 16.60
N VAL A 87 -25.34 -10.88 16.92
CA VAL A 87 -24.03 -10.61 17.52
C VAL A 87 -24.23 -9.81 18.82
N ARG A 88 -23.65 -10.28 19.93
CA ARG A 88 -23.75 -9.60 21.24
C ARG A 88 -22.47 -8.83 21.57
N LEU A 89 -22.53 -7.51 21.50
CA LEU A 89 -21.40 -6.58 21.69
C LEU A 89 -21.77 -5.43 22.64
N PRO A 90 -20.80 -4.66 23.17
CA PRO A 90 -21.08 -3.35 23.77
C PRO A 90 -21.88 -2.45 22.84
N LYS A 91 -22.58 -1.45 23.39
CA LYS A 91 -23.32 -0.48 22.57
C LYS A 91 -22.37 0.47 21.84
N GLY A 92 -22.82 1.02 20.72
CA GLY A 92 -22.11 2.09 20.00
C GLY A 92 -21.48 1.67 18.66
N TYR A 93 -21.56 0.39 18.29
CA TYR A 93 -21.12 -0.07 16.98
C TYR A 93 -22.18 0.13 15.90
N ASP A 94 -21.73 0.48 14.71
CA ASP A 94 -22.55 0.47 13.49
C ASP A 94 -22.60 -0.94 12.90
N ILE A 95 -23.72 -1.30 12.27
CA ILE A 95 -23.92 -2.65 11.70
C ILE A 95 -22.92 -2.91 10.57
N ALA A 96 -22.62 -1.90 9.76
CA ALA A 96 -21.63 -1.99 8.70
C ALA A 96 -20.22 -2.25 9.26
N ASP A 97 -19.85 -1.62 10.38
CA ASP A 97 -18.55 -1.84 11.03
C ASP A 97 -18.45 -3.29 11.57
N ILE A 98 -19.56 -3.86 12.08
CA ILE A 98 -19.62 -5.28 12.47
C ILE A 98 -19.42 -6.21 11.27
N ARG A 99 -20.04 -5.92 10.12
CA ARG A 99 -19.83 -6.71 8.89
C ARG A 99 -18.39 -6.60 8.39
N ARG A 100 -17.82 -5.41 8.35
CA ARG A 100 -16.42 -5.18 7.96
C ARG A 100 -15.47 -5.94 8.87
N ALA A 101 -15.68 -5.90 10.18
CA ALA A 101 -14.87 -6.64 11.15
C ALA A 101 -14.92 -8.17 10.92
N LEU A 102 -16.10 -8.71 10.64
CA LEU A 102 -16.27 -10.13 10.32
C LEU A 102 -15.65 -10.49 8.96
N GLY A 103 -15.77 -9.63 7.95
CA GLY A 103 -15.12 -9.81 6.65
C GLY A 103 -13.60 -9.77 6.76
N LEU A 104 -13.07 -8.89 7.60
CA LEU A 104 -11.65 -8.83 7.91
C LEU A 104 -11.18 -10.12 8.61
N ALA A 105 -11.97 -10.68 9.53
CA ALA A 105 -11.65 -11.97 10.15
C ALA A 105 -11.54 -13.10 9.13
N LEU A 106 -12.45 -13.15 8.15
CA LEU A 106 -12.39 -14.13 7.06
C LEU A 106 -11.13 -13.94 6.20
N ALA A 107 -10.79 -12.69 5.87
CA ALA A 107 -9.58 -12.39 5.09
C ALA A 107 -8.30 -12.77 5.86
N MET A 108 -8.28 -12.62 7.18
CA MET A 108 -7.17 -13.08 8.03
C MET A 108 -7.09 -14.61 8.06
N ASP A 109 -8.22 -15.30 8.13
CA ASP A 109 -8.27 -16.77 8.14
C ASP A 109 -7.83 -17.38 6.79
N ALA A 110 -8.19 -16.72 5.68
CA ALA A 110 -7.76 -17.09 4.34
C ALA A 110 -6.27 -16.79 4.07
N GLY A 111 -5.62 -15.97 4.90
CA GLY A 111 -4.24 -15.53 4.71
C GLY A 111 -4.08 -14.33 3.77
N ASP A 112 -5.17 -13.73 3.30
CA ASP A 112 -5.16 -12.53 2.45
C ASP A 112 -4.70 -11.28 3.21
N VAL A 113 -4.92 -11.27 4.53
CA VAL A 113 -4.53 -10.16 5.43
C VAL A 113 -3.74 -10.69 6.62
N ALA A 114 -2.58 -10.10 6.87
CA ALA A 114 -1.74 -10.40 8.03
C ALA A 114 -1.78 -9.26 9.06
N VAL A 115 -1.73 -9.61 10.34
CA VAL A 115 -1.55 -8.67 11.44
C VAL A 115 -0.08 -8.62 11.82
N THR A 116 0.53 -7.45 11.71
CA THR A 116 1.91 -7.20 12.14
C THR A 116 1.91 -6.38 13.43
N LEU A 117 2.72 -6.81 14.40
CA LEU A 117 2.98 -6.06 15.62
C LEU A 117 4.13 -5.09 15.36
N GLU A 118 3.90 -3.81 15.65
CA GLU A 118 4.91 -2.77 15.59
C GLU A 118 5.28 -2.29 17.00
N ASP A 119 6.55 -1.95 17.21
CA ASP A 119 7.00 -1.29 18.43
C ASP A 119 6.50 0.17 18.44
N GLY A 120 5.65 0.51 19.41
CA GLY A 120 5.10 1.85 19.56
C GLY A 120 6.12 2.94 19.94
N ARG A 121 7.35 2.56 20.31
CA ARG A 121 8.47 3.50 20.56
C ARG A 121 9.23 3.84 19.28
N SER A 122 9.07 3.02 18.25
CA SER A 122 9.73 3.18 16.96
C SER A 122 8.78 3.88 15.97
N PRO A 123 9.30 4.69 15.03
CA PRO A 123 8.47 5.24 13.97
C PRO A 123 7.78 4.11 13.19
N ARG A 124 6.49 4.26 12.90
CA ARG A 124 5.70 3.25 12.18
C ARG A 124 6.34 2.96 10.83
N ALA A 125 6.18 1.75 10.31
CA ALA A 125 6.81 1.38 9.03
C ALA A 125 6.39 2.33 7.89
N ARG A 126 5.14 2.80 7.91
CA ARG A 126 4.62 3.79 6.96
C ARG A 126 5.34 5.13 7.05
N ASP A 127 5.64 5.60 8.25
CA ASP A 127 6.31 6.88 8.47
C ASP A 127 7.76 6.80 7.99
N ARG A 128 8.45 5.71 8.32
CA ARG A 128 9.81 5.43 7.82
C ARG A 128 9.86 5.37 6.29
N LEU A 129 8.89 4.72 5.66
CA LEU A 129 8.81 4.67 4.20
C LEU A 129 8.58 6.07 3.59
N ARG A 130 7.74 6.88 4.23
CA ARG A 130 7.47 8.25 3.79
C ARG A 130 8.70 9.13 3.90
N GLU A 131 9.41 9.04 5.03
CA GLU A 131 10.65 9.77 5.27
C GLU A 131 11.74 9.36 4.27
N ALA A 132 11.98 8.05 4.10
CA ALA A 132 12.94 7.54 3.14
C ALA A 132 12.63 8.01 1.70
N ARG A 133 11.36 8.05 1.29
CA ARG A 133 10.96 8.61 0.00
C ARG A 133 11.27 10.10 -0.10
N SER A 134 10.97 10.88 0.93
CA SER A 134 11.30 12.30 0.98
C SER A 134 12.80 12.55 0.89
N ASP A 135 13.61 11.72 1.56
CA ASP A 135 15.07 11.85 1.51
C ASP A 135 15.63 11.46 0.15
N MET A 136 15.07 10.43 -0.50
CA MET A 136 15.42 10.10 -1.89
C MET A 136 15.15 11.28 -2.84
N ASP A 137 14.03 11.99 -2.67
CA ASP A 137 13.71 13.14 -3.51
C ASP A 137 14.64 14.33 -3.24
N ARG A 138 15.02 14.56 -1.97
CA ARG A 138 16.05 15.57 -1.63
C ARG A 138 17.41 15.23 -2.24
N LEU A 139 17.84 13.97 -2.16
CA LEU A 139 19.09 13.51 -2.74
C LEU A 139 19.09 13.65 -4.26
N ARG A 140 17.99 13.28 -4.92
CA ARG A 140 17.82 13.48 -6.37
C ARG A 140 17.93 14.95 -6.75
N ASN A 141 17.26 15.85 -6.03
CA ASN A 141 17.34 17.28 -6.29
C ASN A 141 18.76 17.82 -6.10
N ALA A 142 19.45 17.42 -5.04
CA ALA A 142 20.84 17.81 -4.81
C ALA A 142 21.77 17.30 -5.93
N LEU A 143 21.59 16.05 -6.37
CA LEU A 143 22.34 15.49 -7.49
C LEU A 143 22.05 16.22 -8.81
N SER A 144 20.79 16.59 -9.08
CA SER A 144 20.43 17.37 -10.27
C SER A 144 21.08 18.75 -10.29
N LEU A 145 21.27 19.39 -9.13
CA LEU A 145 21.98 20.67 -9.00
C LEU A 145 23.50 20.53 -9.20
N LEU A 146 24.09 19.41 -8.77
CA LEU A 146 25.52 19.13 -8.91
C LEU A 146 25.90 18.56 -10.28
N ALA A 147 24.94 17.96 -11.00
CA ALA A 147 25.15 17.47 -12.35
C ALA A 147 25.46 18.64 -13.29
N TYR A 148 26.31 18.37 -14.29
CA TYR A 148 26.68 19.40 -15.25
C TYR A 148 25.45 19.91 -16.02
N GLN A 149 25.52 21.16 -16.45
CA GLN A 149 24.47 21.80 -17.23
C GLN A 149 24.80 21.61 -18.71
N PRO A 150 23.85 21.12 -19.53
CA PRO A 150 24.06 21.01 -20.97
C PRO A 150 24.54 22.33 -21.58
N VAL A 151 25.55 22.27 -22.44
CA VAL A 151 26.11 23.45 -23.10
C VAL A 151 25.12 23.93 -24.16
N GLU A 152 24.64 25.18 -24.08
CA GLU A 152 23.56 25.69 -24.93
C GLU A 152 23.84 25.60 -26.43
N ARG A 153 25.10 25.82 -26.84
CA ARG A 153 25.53 25.77 -28.25
C ARG A 153 26.01 24.39 -28.70
N GLY A 154 25.93 23.39 -27.82
CA GLY A 154 26.58 22.10 -28.04
C GLY A 154 28.10 22.17 -27.88
N ILE A 155 28.79 21.15 -28.38
CA ILE A 155 30.23 20.97 -28.17
C ILE A 155 31.01 21.49 -29.36
N GLU A 156 31.67 22.64 -29.18
CA GLU A 156 32.48 23.29 -30.21
C GLU A 156 33.98 23.18 -29.91
N THR A 157 34.34 23.13 -28.63
CA THR A 157 35.73 23.17 -28.18
C THR A 157 36.15 21.91 -27.42
N PHE A 158 37.47 21.73 -27.27
CA PHE A 158 38.02 20.66 -26.43
C PHE A 158 37.62 20.82 -24.96
N ALA A 159 37.50 22.07 -24.49
CA ALA A 159 37.06 22.37 -23.14
C ALA A 159 35.60 21.94 -22.90
N ASP A 160 34.71 22.15 -23.88
CA ASP A 160 33.30 21.73 -23.77
C ASP A 160 33.18 20.21 -23.66
N ALA A 161 33.94 19.48 -24.49
CA ALA A 161 33.93 18.02 -24.47
C ALA A 161 34.47 17.46 -23.14
N LEU A 162 35.50 18.09 -22.56
CA LEU A 162 36.01 17.73 -21.24
C LEU A 162 35.03 18.06 -20.13
N TYR A 163 34.36 19.23 -20.18
CA TYR A 163 33.36 19.65 -19.20
C TYR A 163 32.19 18.67 -19.13
N VAL A 164 31.65 18.25 -20.28
CA VAL A 164 30.54 17.27 -20.37
C VAL A 164 30.93 15.90 -19.78
N LEU A 165 32.18 15.48 -19.94
CA LEU A 165 32.71 14.26 -19.30
C LEU A 165 33.05 14.46 -17.80
N GLY A 166 32.87 15.67 -17.27
CA GLY A 166 33.18 16.02 -15.88
C GLY A 166 34.68 16.04 -15.60
N PHE A 167 35.50 16.37 -16.59
CA PHE A 167 36.91 16.68 -16.46
C PHE A 167 37.13 18.20 -16.39
N HIS A 168 38.27 18.60 -15.80
CA HIS A 168 38.66 20.01 -15.81
C HIS A 168 39.03 20.47 -17.24
N PRO A 169 38.70 21.70 -17.69
CA PRO A 169 38.95 22.17 -19.07
C PRO A 169 40.41 22.11 -19.53
N HIS A 170 41.36 22.11 -18.59
CA HIS A 170 42.80 22.04 -18.87
C HIS A 170 43.43 20.69 -18.52
N SER A 171 42.62 19.69 -18.19
CA SER A 171 43.12 18.34 -17.93
C SER A 171 43.57 17.66 -19.23
N ARG A 172 44.45 16.67 -19.10
CA ARG A 172 44.92 15.82 -20.21
C ARG A 172 44.59 14.35 -19.93
N PRO A 173 43.30 13.97 -19.92
CA PRO A 173 42.91 12.59 -19.69
C PRO A 173 43.37 11.72 -20.86
N THR A 174 43.74 10.48 -20.54
CA THR A 174 44.09 9.47 -21.56
C THR A 174 42.84 8.99 -22.29
N GLN A 175 43.01 8.27 -23.41
CA GLN A 175 41.87 7.66 -24.09
C GLN A 175 41.12 6.67 -23.19
N ASP A 176 41.83 5.97 -22.30
CA ASP A 176 41.21 5.00 -21.40
C ASP A 176 40.44 5.71 -20.28
N ASP A 177 40.95 6.82 -19.74
CA ASP A 177 40.20 7.66 -18.78
C ASP A 177 38.88 8.14 -19.39
N ILE A 178 38.92 8.62 -20.64
CA ILE A 178 37.73 9.08 -21.37
C ILE A 178 36.71 7.94 -21.54
N LYS A 179 37.16 6.74 -21.95
CA LYS A 179 36.28 5.57 -22.13
C LYS A 179 35.63 5.14 -20.82
N VAL A 180 36.39 5.08 -19.73
CA VAL A 180 35.89 4.71 -18.40
C VAL A 180 34.85 5.73 -17.94
N ARG A 181 35.19 7.02 -18.03
CA ARG A 181 34.31 8.12 -17.61
C ARG A 181 33.00 8.14 -18.41
N PHE A 182 33.09 7.98 -19.73
CA PHE A 182 31.93 7.87 -20.60
C PHE A 182 31.02 6.71 -20.18
N ARG A 183 31.57 5.52 -19.91
CA ARG A 183 30.75 4.36 -19.54
C ARG A 183 29.95 4.61 -18.25
N VAL A 184 30.57 5.24 -17.26
CA VAL A 184 29.90 5.58 -15.99
C VAL A 184 28.79 6.60 -16.23
N LEU A 185 29.07 7.70 -16.95
CA LEU A 185 28.07 8.74 -17.21
C LEU A 185 26.94 8.26 -18.12
N ALA A 186 27.24 7.39 -19.09
CA ALA A 186 26.25 6.79 -19.97
C ALA A 186 25.26 5.93 -19.18
N GLN A 187 25.71 5.18 -18.16
CA GLN A 187 24.81 4.42 -17.28
C GLN A 187 23.90 5.32 -16.44
N ILE A 188 24.35 6.53 -16.10
CA ILE A 188 23.59 7.48 -15.28
C ILE A 188 22.57 8.23 -16.13
N TYR A 189 22.97 8.75 -17.30
CA TYR A 189 22.15 9.62 -18.15
C TYR A 189 21.36 8.89 -19.24
N HIS A 190 21.53 7.56 -19.38
CA HIS A 190 20.74 6.79 -20.33
C HIS A 190 19.23 7.07 -20.16
N PRO A 191 18.43 7.26 -21.22
CA PRO A 191 17.00 7.57 -21.10
C PRO A 191 16.21 6.55 -20.26
N ASP A 192 16.64 5.28 -20.27
CA ASP A 192 16.02 4.20 -19.48
C ASP A 192 16.55 4.10 -18.03
N ALA A 193 17.54 4.91 -17.66
CA ALA A 193 18.08 4.93 -16.31
C ALA A 193 17.23 5.81 -15.37
N MET A 194 17.36 5.57 -14.07
CA MET A 194 16.64 6.32 -13.02
C MET A 194 16.93 7.82 -13.01
N LEU A 195 18.09 8.26 -13.51
CA LEU A 195 18.48 9.66 -13.67
C LEU A 195 18.67 10.03 -15.16
N GLY A 196 17.95 9.32 -16.03
CA GLY A 196 18.04 9.46 -17.48
C GLY A 196 17.69 10.86 -17.95
N ASP A 197 18.48 11.36 -18.90
CA ASP A 197 18.34 12.70 -19.46
C ASP A 197 18.85 12.67 -20.90
N THR A 198 17.91 12.76 -21.85
CA THR A 198 18.19 12.63 -23.29
C THR A 198 19.15 13.71 -23.78
N ASP A 199 19.07 14.93 -23.26
CA ASP A 199 19.90 16.05 -23.68
C ASP A 199 21.33 15.84 -23.20
N ARG A 200 21.49 15.45 -21.93
CA ARG A 200 22.81 15.10 -21.39
C ARG A 200 23.42 13.90 -22.10
N MET A 201 22.63 12.86 -22.40
CA MET A 201 23.12 11.69 -23.13
C MET A 201 23.55 12.05 -24.56
N SER A 202 22.79 12.92 -25.25
CA SER A 202 23.15 13.41 -26.58
C SER A 202 24.49 14.15 -26.55
N GLN A 203 24.65 15.10 -25.64
CA GLN A 203 25.92 15.84 -25.51
C GLN A 203 27.08 14.93 -25.10
N LEU A 204 26.85 13.93 -24.24
CA LEU A 204 27.88 12.97 -23.87
C LEU A 204 28.39 12.16 -25.08
N ASN A 205 27.49 11.79 -26.00
CA ASN A 205 27.85 11.13 -27.26
C ASN A 205 28.62 12.07 -28.20
N ASP A 206 28.19 13.32 -28.31
CA ASP A 206 28.87 14.33 -29.12
C ASP A 206 30.29 14.60 -28.58
N ALA A 207 30.46 14.63 -27.26
CA ALA A 207 31.75 14.89 -26.60
C ALA A 207 32.77 13.80 -26.93
N ILE A 208 32.38 12.53 -26.82
CA ILE A 208 33.29 11.42 -27.12
C ILE A 208 33.60 11.34 -28.62
N ALA A 209 32.63 11.63 -29.49
CA ALA A 209 32.84 11.70 -30.93
C ALA A 209 33.79 12.84 -31.33
N PHE A 210 33.70 13.98 -30.64
CA PHE A 210 34.60 15.11 -30.83
C PHE A 210 36.04 14.78 -30.39
N LEU A 211 36.21 14.22 -29.19
CA LEU A 211 37.53 13.87 -28.66
C LEU A 211 38.23 12.77 -29.48
N ARG A 212 37.49 11.75 -29.94
CA ARG A 212 38.06 10.68 -30.79
C ARG A 212 38.59 11.20 -32.13
N ARG A 213 37.92 12.20 -32.73
CA ARG A 213 38.37 12.80 -34.00
C ARG A 213 39.66 13.63 -33.87
N ARG A 214 39.99 14.07 -32.65
CA ARG A 214 41.12 14.99 -32.38
C ARG A 214 42.32 14.33 -31.72
N VAL A 215 42.12 13.14 -31.12
CA VAL A 215 43.17 12.32 -30.48
C VAL A 215 43.64 11.19 -31.42
N ALA A 216 43.01 11.02 -32.59
CA ALA A 216 43.51 10.21 -33.70
C ALA A 216 44.57 10.99 -34.49
#